data_AF-A0A368D1E6-F1
#
_entry.id   AF-A0A368D1E6-F1
#
_cell.length_a   1.000
_cell.length_b   1.000
_cell.length_c   1.000
_cell.angle_alpha   90.00
_cell.angle_beta   90.00
_cell.angle_gamma   90.00
#
_symmetry.space_group_name_H-M   'P 1'
#
loop_
_entity.id
_entity.type
_entity.pdbx_description
1 polymer ?
#
loop_
_entity_poly.entity_id
_entity_poly.type
_entity_poly.pdbx_seq_one_letter_code
_entity_poly.pdbx_strand_id
1 'polypeptide(L)'
;MLVSTAIAQDEITVTGQITEDVTWSADNEYILDGIVFVTGGATLTIEPGTKVYGSIGGDLNAAALVITRTGMIDAQGTATKPIVFTSYLAKSQTLTKDDVGLWGGVILLGEATTNNSSERLIEGVNE
;
A
#
# COMPACT_ATOMS: atom_id res chain seq x y z
N MET A 1 20.42 4.26 31.53
CA MET A 1 20.40 4.75 30.13
C MET A 1 20.33 3.51 29.25
N LEU A 2 19.14 3.11 28.82
CA LEU A 2 19.00 2.01 27.86
C LEU A 2 19.35 2.57 26.49
N VAL A 3 20.41 2.03 25.89
CA VAL A 3 20.74 2.28 24.49
C VAL A 3 19.73 1.44 23.70
N SER A 4 18.72 2.09 23.12
CA SER A 4 17.87 1.44 22.12
C SER A 4 18.71 1.33 20.86
N THR A 5 19.26 0.14 20.60
CA THR A 5 19.82 -0.16 19.28
C THR A 5 18.64 -0.23 18.33
N ALA A 6 18.52 0.73 17.42
CA ALA A 6 17.61 0.58 16.29
C ALA A 6 18.08 -0.65 15.49
N ILE A 7 17.25 -1.69 15.41
CA ILE A 7 17.44 -2.72 14.40
C ILE A 7 17.13 -2.03 13.06
N ALA A 8 17.95 -2.27 12.04
CA ALA A 8 17.63 -1.77 10.70
C ALA A 8 16.29 -2.36 10.27
N GLN A 9 15.35 -1.53 9.81
CA GLN A 9 14.12 -2.04 9.22
C GLN A 9 14.46 -2.81 7.95
N ASP A 10 13.90 -4.02 7.81
CA ASP A 10 14.03 -4.78 6.56
C ASP A 10 13.11 -4.17 5.50
N GLU A 11 13.57 -4.13 4.24
CA GLU A 11 12.71 -3.81 3.10
C GLU A 11 12.04 -5.07 2.58
N ILE A 12 10.71 -5.11 2.66
CA ILE A 12 9.89 -6.21 2.15
C ILE A 12 9.23 -5.76 0.85
N THR A 13 9.68 -6.30 -0.28
CA THR A 13 9.00 -6.11 -1.57
C THR A 13 7.73 -6.95 -1.62
N VAL A 14 6.61 -6.32 -1.99
CA VAL A 14 5.29 -6.93 -2.12
C VAL A 14 4.81 -6.76 -3.57
N THR A 15 4.38 -7.85 -4.18
CA THR A 15 3.88 -7.88 -5.57
C THR A 15 2.58 -8.67 -5.66
N GLY A 16 1.78 -8.43 -6.71
CA GLY A 16 0.67 -9.31 -7.06
C GLY A 16 -0.50 -9.24 -6.07
N GLN A 17 -0.87 -10.38 -5.48
CA GLN A 17 -2.10 -10.51 -4.68
C GLN A 17 -1.80 -10.96 -3.24
N ILE A 18 -2.50 -10.36 -2.29
CA ILE A 18 -2.62 -10.78 -0.90
C ILE A 18 -3.98 -11.48 -0.77
N THR A 19 -3.95 -12.79 -0.64
CA THR A 19 -5.15 -13.67 -0.60
C THR A 19 -5.39 -14.30 0.77
N GLU A 20 -4.52 -14.04 1.73
CA GLU A 20 -4.63 -14.48 3.12
C GLU A 20 -4.37 -13.28 4.04
N ASP A 21 -4.92 -13.35 5.25
CA ASP A 21 -4.72 -12.31 6.26
C ASP A 21 -3.23 -12.12 6.54
N VAL A 22 -2.78 -10.86 6.54
CA VAL A 22 -1.39 -10.51 6.79
C VAL A 22 -1.29 -9.24 7.61
N THR A 23 -0.30 -9.19 8.50
CA THR A 23 0.01 -8.00 9.30
C THR A 23 1.33 -7.38 8.86
N TRP A 24 1.32 -6.08 8.64
CA TRP A 24 2.49 -5.26 8.35
C TRP A 24 2.89 -4.42 9.56
N SER A 25 4.07 -4.71 10.12
CA SER A 25 4.57 -4.06 11.35
C SER A 25 5.54 -2.93 11.07
N ALA A 26 5.73 -2.05 12.05
CA ALA A 26 6.70 -0.96 11.98
C ALA A 26 8.17 -1.43 12.12
N ASP A 27 8.41 -2.74 12.25
CA ASP A 27 9.74 -3.32 12.22
C ASP A 27 10.29 -3.43 10.79
N ASN A 28 9.43 -3.27 9.78
CA ASN A 28 9.77 -3.35 8.36
C ASN A 28 9.31 -2.11 7.59
N GLU A 29 9.85 -1.92 6.39
CA GLU A 29 9.33 -1.02 5.38
C GLU A 29 8.81 -1.85 4.20
N TYR A 30 7.59 -1.59 3.75
CA TYR A 30 6.94 -2.38 2.70
C TYR A 30 7.02 -1.65 1.38
N ILE A 31 7.54 -2.30 0.33
CA ILE A 31 7.73 -1.72 -0.99
C ILE A 31 6.74 -2.39 -1.95
N LEU A 32 5.71 -1.66 -2.36
CA LEU A 32 4.79 -2.10 -3.40
C LEU A 32 5.53 -2.07 -4.74
N ASP A 33 5.67 -3.22 -5.39
CA ASP A 33 6.23 -3.31 -6.73
C ASP A 33 5.12 -3.69 -7.73
N GLY A 34 4.70 -2.68 -8.50
CA GLY A 34 3.47 -2.74 -9.29
C GLY A 34 2.21 -2.64 -8.43
N ILE A 35 1.08 -3.07 -9.00
CA ILE A 35 -0.22 -3.02 -8.32
C ILE A 35 -0.33 -4.25 -7.40
N VAL A 36 -0.53 -4.00 -6.11
CA VAL A 36 -0.77 -5.01 -5.09
C VAL A 36 -2.26 -5.03 -4.74
N PHE A 37 -2.89 -6.19 -4.85
CA PHE A 37 -4.32 -6.38 -4.60
C PHE A 37 -4.54 -7.16 -3.30
N VAL A 38 -5.27 -6.59 -2.35
CA VAL A 38 -5.84 -7.33 -1.23
C VAL A 38 -7.20 -7.85 -1.65
N THR A 39 -7.37 -9.17 -1.68
CA THR A 39 -8.52 -9.81 -2.33
C THR A 39 -8.87 -11.16 -1.70
N GLY A 40 -9.95 -11.79 -2.17
CA GLY A 40 -10.31 -13.15 -1.77
C GLY A 40 -10.76 -13.29 -0.31
N GLY A 41 -11.26 -12.21 0.29
CA GLY A 41 -11.65 -12.20 1.71
C GLY A 41 -10.52 -11.83 2.67
N ALA A 42 -9.30 -11.59 2.18
CA ALA A 42 -8.15 -11.28 3.02
C ALA A 42 -8.25 -9.90 3.69
N THR A 43 -7.73 -9.82 4.90
CA THR A 43 -7.53 -8.58 5.64
C THR A 43 -6.04 -8.23 5.71
N LEU A 44 -5.68 -7.08 5.15
CA LEU A 44 -4.37 -6.46 5.38
C LEU A 44 -4.45 -5.59 6.64
N THR A 45 -3.81 -6.03 7.71
CA THR A 45 -3.64 -5.22 8.93
C THR A 45 -2.31 -4.47 8.87
N ILE A 46 -2.31 -3.16 9.13
CA ILE A 46 -1.11 -2.32 9.13
C ILE A 46 -0.99 -1.66 10.50
N GLU A 47 0.09 -1.98 11.21
CA GLU A 47 0.32 -1.47 12.56
C GLU A 47 0.72 0.03 12.55
N PRO A 48 0.46 0.76 13.66
CA PRO A 48 0.85 2.16 13.77
C PRO A 48 2.36 2.37 13.61
N GLY A 49 2.75 3.32 12.76
CA GLY A 49 4.16 3.66 12.50
C GLY A 49 4.78 2.95 11.29
N THR A 50 4.04 2.01 10.66
CA THR A 50 4.49 1.34 9.44
C THR A 50 4.60 2.32 8.28
N LYS A 51 5.64 2.15 7.45
CA LYS A 51 5.80 2.87 6.19
C LYS A 51 5.64 1.95 5.01
N VAL A 52 4.89 2.42 4.02
CA VAL A 52 4.61 1.72 2.77
C VAL A 52 5.02 2.63 1.62
N TYR A 53 5.81 2.10 0.70
CA TYR A 53 6.39 2.83 -0.41
C TYR A 53 5.90 2.26 -1.74
N GLY A 54 5.41 3.12 -2.64
CA GLY A 54 5.21 2.75 -4.04
C GLY A 54 6.54 2.79 -4.80
N SER A 55 6.92 1.69 -5.46
CA SER A 55 8.08 1.66 -6.36
C SER A 55 7.92 2.63 -7.53
N ILE A 56 9.05 3.01 -8.13
CA ILE A 56 9.08 3.93 -9.26
C ILE A 56 8.49 3.22 -10.48
N GLY A 57 7.38 3.74 -10.98
CA GLY A 57 6.71 3.23 -12.17
C GLY A 57 5.67 4.24 -12.67
N GLY A 58 5.32 4.15 -13.96
CA GLY A 58 4.34 5.01 -14.60
C GLY A 58 3.26 4.20 -15.32
N ASP A 59 2.12 4.83 -15.59
CA ASP A 59 0.97 4.25 -16.26
C ASP A 59 0.54 2.91 -15.61
N LEU A 60 0.47 1.82 -16.39
CA LEU A 60 0.09 0.49 -15.90
C LEU A 60 1.13 -0.16 -14.99
N ASN A 61 2.34 0.41 -14.90
CA ASN A 61 3.39 -0.07 -14.00
C ASN A 61 3.47 0.78 -12.71
N ALA A 62 2.54 1.73 -12.51
CA ALA A 62 2.51 2.52 -11.28
C ALA A 62 2.23 1.62 -10.07
N ALA A 63 3.04 1.76 -9.02
CA ALA A 63 2.83 1.00 -7.79
C ALA A 63 1.62 1.53 -7.02
N ALA A 64 0.68 0.65 -6.67
CA ALA A 64 -0.54 1.01 -5.97
C ALA A 64 -0.97 -0.11 -5.02
N LEU A 65 -1.67 0.25 -3.94
CA LEU A 65 -2.35 -0.70 -3.07
C LEU A 65 -3.84 -0.64 -3.36
N VAL A 66 -4.41 -1.76 -3.81
CA VAL A 66 -5.82 -1.88 -4.12
C VAL A 66 -6.46 -2.83 -3.12
N ILE A 67 -7.43 -2.33 -2.38
CA ILE A 67 -8.33 -3.17 -1.60
C ILE A 67 -9.53 -3.47 -2.50
N THR A 68 -9.61 -4.72 -2.98
CA THR A 68 -10.72 -5.13 -3.85
C THR A 68 -12.01 -5.17 -3.04
N ARG A 69 -13.18 -5.28 -3.71
CA ARG A 69 -14.48 -5.38 -3.04
C ARG A 69 -14.56 -6.51 -2.01
N THR A 70 -13.74 -7.55 -2.19
CA THR A 70 -13.69 -8.71 -1.28
C THR A 70 -12.58 -8.61 -0.25
N GLY A 71 -11.65 -7.66 -0.38
CA GLY A 71 -10.55 -7.46 0.55
C GLY A 71 -10.92 -6.46 1.64
N MET A 72 -10.14 -6.47 2.72
CA MET A 72 -10.24 -5.50 3.80
C MET A 72 -8.86 -4.91 4.14
N ILE A 73 -8.87 -3.67 4.64
CA ILE A 73 -7.70 -3.03 5.24
C ILE A 73 -8.05 -2.55 6.64
N ASP A 74 -7.19 -2.87 7.60
CA ASP A 74 -7.23 -2.30 8.95
C ASP A 74 -5.93 -1.53 9.22
N ALA A 75 -5.99 -0.20 9.18
CA ALA A 75 -4.82 0.69 9.26
C ALA A 75 -5.03 1.81 10.28
N GLN A 76 -4.94 1.49 11.57
CA GLN A 76 -5.20 2.42 12.68
C GLN A 76 -3.97 3.22 13.11
N GLY A 77 -3.45 4.08 12.25
CA GLY A 77 -2.36 5.00 12.60
C GLY A 77 -2.75 5.98 13.72
N THR A 78 -1.76 6.50 14.45
CA THR A 78 -1.97 7.53 15.49
C THR A 78 -1.20 8.80 15.16
N ALA A 79 -1.54 9.93 15.80
CA ALA A 79 -0.80 11.18 15.61
C ALA A 79 0.71 11.06 15.94
N THR A 80 1.06 10.22 16.92
CA THR A 80 2.46 9.97 17.31
C THR A 80 3.13 8.85 16.53
N LYS A 81 2.34 7.98 15.89
CA LYS A 81 2.82 6.85 15.07
C LYS A 81 1.91 6.73 13.83
N PRO A 82 2.03 7.66 12.88
CA PRO A 82 1.21 7.63 11.68
C PRO A 82 1.63 6.45 10.81
N ILE A 83 0.67 5.89 10.07
CA ILE A 83 0.98 5.01 8.94
C ILE A 83 1.23 5.94 7.75
N VAL A 84 2.37 5.75 7.07
CA VAL A 84 2.77 6.62 5.96
C VAL A 84 2.81 5.81 4.67
N PHE A 85 1.95 6.18 3.73
CA PHE A 85 2.05 5.74 2.35
C PHE A 85 2.69 6.85 1.51
N THR A 86 3.73 6.53 0.75
CA THR A 86 4.45 7.53 -0.07
C THR A 86 5.20 6.88 -1.23
N SER A 87 5.88 7.67 -2.06
CA SER A 87 6.76 7.16 -3.12
C SER A 87 8.10 6.69 -2.53
N TYR A 88 8.68 5.63 -3.11
CA TYR A 88 10.03 5.17 -2.77
C TYR A 88 11.10 6.27 -2.89
N LEU A 89 10.87 7.27 -3.74
CA LEU A 89 11.77 8.44 -3.87
C LEU A 89 11.91 9.23 -2.55
N ALA A 90 10.94 9.16 -1.64
CA ALA A 90 11.04 9.81 -0.32
C ALA A 90 12.22 9.30 0.53
N LYS A 91 12.82 8.15 0.17
CA LYS A 91 14.02 7.62 0.84
C LYS A 91 15.31 8.36 0.48
N SER A 92 15.38 8.93 -0.72
CA SER A 92 16.58 9.61 -1.22
C SER A 92 16.42 11.11 -1.40
N GLN A 93 15.19 11.63 -1.36
CA GLN A 93 14.90 13.06 -1.51
C GLN A 93 13.71 13.50 -0.65
N THR A 94 13.67 14.80 -0.35
CA THR A 94 12.48 15.43 0.25
C THR A 94 11.45 15.68 -0.84
N LEU A 95 10.26 15.10 -0.68
CA LEU A 95 9.13 15.35 -1.58
C LEU A 95 8.35 16.58 -1.13
N THR A 96 7.85 17.33 -2.12
CA THR A 96 7.04 18.53 -1.96
C THR A 96 5.65 18.30 -2.58
N LYS A 97 4.75 19.26 -2.42
CA LYS A 97 3.41 19.21 -3.05
C LYS A 97 3.45 19.18 -4.59
N ASP A 98 4.57 19.57 -5.20
CA ASP A 98 4.71 19.61 -6.65
C ASP A 98 5.24 18.26 -7.20
N ASP A 99 5.70 17.36 -6.31
CA ASP A 99 6.12 16.00 -6.63
C ASP A 99 4.90 15.05 -6.71
N VAL A 100 4.17 15.16 -7.82
CA VAL A 100 2.91 14.44 -8.05
C VAL A 100 3.07 13.24 -9.00
N GLY A 101 2.16 12.27 -8.92
CA GLY A 101 2.15 11.11 -9.83
C GLY A 101 3.29 10.12 -9.62
N LEU A 102 3.95 10.16 -8.46
CA LEU A 102 5.11 9.30 -8.15
C LEU A 102 4.74 7.87 -7.72
N TRP A 103 3.45 7.58 -7.56
CA TRP A 103 2.85 6.27 -7.31
C TRP A 103 1.32 6.36 -7.48
N GLY A 104 0.63 5.22 -7.58
CA GLY A 104 -0.80 5.12 -7.89
C GLY A 104 -1.76 5.31 -6.71
N GLY A 105 -1.26 5.36 -5.48
CA GLY A 105 -2.07 5.62 -4.29
C GLY A 105 -2.64 4.37 -3.61
N VAL A 106 -3.51 4.61 -2.62
CA VAL A 106 -4.37 3.58 -2.01
C VAL A 106 -5.75 3.69 -2.63
N ILE A 107 -6.25 2.58 -3.16
CA ILE A 107 -7.53 2.49 -3.85
C ILE A 107 -8.43 1.56 -3.04
N LEU A 108 -9.58 2.07 -2.59
CA LEU A 108 -10.56 1.31 -1.82
C LEU A 108 -11.81 1.09 -2.66
N LEU A 109 -12.09 -0.15 -3.01
CA LEU A 109 -13.27 -0.49 -3.80
C LEU A 109 -14.43 -0.87 -2.89
N GLY A 110 -15.41 0.02 -2.77
CA GLY A 110 -16.63 -0.27 -2.02
C GLY A 110 -17.60 -1.20 -2.74
N GLU A 111 -18.64 -1.63 -2.04
CA GLU A 111 -19.67 -2.55 -2.53
C GLU A 111 -20.79 -1.87 -3.35
N ALA A 112 -20.57 -0.67 -3.88
CA ALA A 112 -21.56 0.04 -4.69
C ALA A 112 -21.79 -0.66 -6.05
N THR A 113 -23.06 -0.83 -6.46
CA THR A 113 -23.41 -1.39 -7.78
C THR A 113 -22.95 -0.47 -8.90
N THR A 114 -22.58 -1.05 -10.06
CA THR A 114 -22.23 -0.28 -11.27
C THR A 114 -23.21 -0.59 -12.41
N ASN A 115 -23.20 0.22 -13.47
CA ASN A 115 -23.98 0.00 -14.69
C ASN A 115 -23.28 -0.94 -15.70
N ASN A 116 -22.20 -1.62 -15.28
CA ASN A 116 -21.50 -2.61 -16.09
C ASN A 116 -22.27 -3.94 -16.10
N SER A 117 -22.25 -4.65 -17.24
CA SER A 117 -22.91 -5.95 -17.40
C SER A 117 -22.19 -7.11 -16.68
N SER A 118 -20.95 -6.88 -16.26
CA SER A 118 -20.15 -7.81 -15.46
C SER A 118 -19.33 -7.02 -14.45
N GLU A 119 -19.01 -7.68 -13.35
CA GLU A 119 -18.10 -7.14 -12.36
C GLU A 119 -16.68 -7.10 -12.92
N ARG A 120 -16.03 -5.93 -12.85
CA ARG A 120 -14.62 -5.72 -13.17
C ARG A 120 -13.85 -5.47 -11.88
N LEU A 121 -12.59 -5.86 -11.80
CA LEU A 121 -11.79 -5.64 -10.60
C LEU A 121 -11.55 -4.14 -10.38
N ILE A 122 -11.04 -3.41 -11.37
CA ILE A 122 -10.91 -1.94 -11.35
C ILE A 122 -11.15 -1.42 -12.78
N GLU A 123 -11.91 -0.34 -12.93
CA GLU A 123 -12.04 0.33 -14.22
C GLU A 123 -10.68 0.86 -14.71
N GLY A 124 -10.29 0.52 -15.94
CA GLY A 124 -9.09 1.08 -16.58
C GLY A 124 -7.76 0.41 -16.24
N VAL A 125 -7.76 -0.65 -15.42
CA VAL A 125 -6.59 -1.51 -15.17
C VAL A 125 -6.76 -2.79 -15.98
N ASN A 126 -5.72 -3.15 -16.74
CA ASN A 126 -5.72 -4.42 -17.49
C ASN A 126 -5.43 -5.57 -16.52
N GLU A 127 -6.21 -6.64 -16.65
CA GLU A 127 -6.11 -7.88 -15.87
C GLU A 127 -5.16 -8.88 -16.54
#